data_AF-A0A2P7ALZ1-F1
#
_entry.id   AF-A0A2P7ALZ1-F1
#
_cell.length_a   1.000
_cell.length_b   1.000
_cell.length_c   1.000
_cell.angle_alpha   90.00
_cell.angle_beta   90.00
_cell.angle_gamma   90.00
#
_symmetry.space_group_name_H-M   'P 1'
#
loop_
_entity.id
_entity.type
_entity.pdbx_description
1 polymer ?
#
loop_
_entity_poly.entity_id
_entity_poly.type
_entity_poly.pdbx_seq_one_letter_code
_entity_poly.pdbx_strand_id
1 'polypeptide(L)'
;MRGRPANERSGPGYAWANENKAVISRNNFAFAAATGCVVILLFTLGLSFPPLLVEDGPVEDLSAAGFFIAAVLAFGIVMRGNIRLTPAERTVLFAAGILSLLLFLSEISFGARLLHIRMPKMKGGGEFDGGHDIVILVFRAIGDAGSGAIFAALIVMTVFLAVALVLLLRFRQQAWMLARYVLSRRFEFRLLLATCMLASAVILDLIHSYKAEKLEESLEFCASGVLIAAFAGLLRKGGTVVRRGTRISIPPHAPRQF
;
A
#
# COMPACT_ATOMS: atom_id res chain seq x y z
N MET A 1 70.76 -11.85 10.60
CA MET A 1 70.20 -11.45 9.29
C MET A 1 68.91 -12.25 9.09
N ARG A 2 67.74 -11.71 9.49
CA ARG A 2 66.78 -10.90 8.70
C ARG A 2 66.31 -11.58 7.41
N GLY A 3 65.13 -12.18 7.47
CA GLY A 3 64.25 -12.44 6.34
C GLY A 3 62.80 -12.33 6.80
N ARG A 4 62.19 -11.14 6.67
CA ARG A 4 60.73 -10.97 6.80
C ARG A 4 60.12 -11.21 5.43
N PRO A 5 59.14 -12.10 5.26
CA PRO A 5 58.37 -12.16 4.04
C PRO A 5 57.45 -10.94 3.98
N ALA A 6 57.64 -10.13 2.95
CA ALA A 6 56.63 -9.21 2.46
C ALA A 6 55.54 -10.07 1.84
N ASN A 7 54.30 -10.01 2.36
CA ASN A 7 53.18 -10.38 1.52
C ASN A 7 51.94 -9.52 1.77
N GLU A 8 51.52 -8.90 0.67
CA GLU A 8 50.16 -8.54 0.31
C GLU A 8 49.37 -7.62 1.25
N ARG A 9 49.52 -6.33 0.95
CA ARG A 9 48.45 -5.33 1.13
C ARG A 9 47.22 -5.74 0.31
N SER A 10 46.37 -6.58 0.86
CA SER A 10 44.97 -6.69 0.44
C SER A 10 44.24 -5.43 0.91
N GLY A 11 44.34 -4.38 0.09
CA GLY A 11 43.58 -3.16 0.32
C GLY A 11 42.07 -3.43 0.30
N PRO A 12 41.27 -2.80 1.18
CA PRO A 12 39.80 -2.92 1.18
C PRO A 12 39.17 -2.10 0.04
N GLY A 13 39.66 -2.28 -1.19
CA GLY A 13 39.41 -1.36 -2.32
C GLY A 13 38.39 -1.82 -3.37
N TYR A 14 37.89 -3.06 -3.34
CA TYR A 14 37.14 -3.61 -4.48
C TYR A 14 35.84 -4.35 -4.14
N ALA A 15 35.25 -4.14 -2.97
CA ALA A 15 33.96 -4.74 -2.61
C ALA A 15 32.73 -3.86 -2.91
N TRP A 16 32.91 -2.62 -3.36
CA TRP A 16 31.80 -1.67 -3.57
C TRP A 16 31.34 -1.54 -5.03
N ALA A 17 32.05 -2.15 -5.98
CA ALA A 17 31.87 -1.88 -7.41
C ALA A 17 30.81 -2.75 -8.12
N ASN A 18 30.11 -3.66 -7.42
CA ASN A 18 29.16 -4.60 -8.06
C ASN A 18 27.79 -4.70 -7.36
N GLU A 19 27.27 -3.57 -6.87
CA GLU A 19 25.93 -3.50 -6.25
C GLU A 19 24.88 -2.73 -7.07
N ASN A 20 25.05 -2.59 -8.39
CA ASN A 20 23.98 -2.19 -9.31
C ASN A 20 23.01 -3.36 -9.61
N LYS A 21 22.58 -4.08 -8.57
CA LYS A 21 21.42 -4.97 -8.68
C LYS A 21 20.17 -4.09 -8.69
N ALA A 22 19.25 -4.34 -9.63
CA ALA A 22 17.99 -3.61 -9.72
C ALA A 22 17.30 -3.55 -8.34
N VAL A 23 17.05 -2.32 -7.86
CA VAL A 23 16.45 -2.05 -6.53
C VAL A 23 15.05 -2.66 -6.44
N ILE A 24 14.34 -2.71 -7.57
CA ILE A 24 13.01 -3.32 -7.70
C ILE A 24 13.13 -4.72 -8.29
N SER A 25 12.37 -5.67 -7.73
CA SER A 25 12.32 -7.02 -8.34
C SER A 25 11.61 -6.96 -9.70
N ARG A 26 12.07 -7.77 -10.68
CA ARG A 26 11.43 -7.86 -12.01
C ARG A 26 9.92 -8.13 -11.93
N ASN A 27 9.51 -8.95 -10.95
CA ASN A 27 8.09 -9.26 -10.71
C ASN A 27 7.29 -8.05 -10.21
N ASN A 28 7.87 -7.25 -9.30
CA ASN A 28 7.22 -6.05 -8.78
C ASN A 28 7.13 -4.97 -9.86
N PHE A 29 8.19 -4.82 -10.66
CA PHE A 29 8.18 -3.92 -11.81
C PHE A 29 7.10 -4.32 -12.84
N ALA A 30 7.06 -5.59 -13.25
CA ALA A 30 6.05 -6.08 -14.18
C ALA A 30 4.63 -5.91 -13.63
N PHE A 31 4.43 -6.15 -12.32
CA PHE A 31 3.15 -5.94 -11.66
C PHE A 31 2.73 -4.46 -11.69
N ALA A 32 3.62 -3.54 -11.32
CA ALA A 32 3.32 -2.10 -11.34
C ALA A 32 3.04 -1.60 -12.77
N ALA A 33 3.81 -2.06 -13.75
CA ALA A 33 3.57 -1.73 -15.16
C ALA A 33 2.18 -2.23 -15.61
N ALA A 34 1.83 -3.47 -15.27
CA ALA A 34 0.51 -4.02 -15.59
C ALA A 34 -0.62 -3.24 -14.89
N THR A 35 -0.47 -2.91 -13.61
CA THR A 35 -1.43 -2.06 -12.89
C THR A 35 -1.57 -0.69 -13.55
N GLY A 36 -0.46 -0.05 -13.93
CA GLY A 36 -0.47 1.23 -14.65
C GLY A 36 -1.23 1.15 -15.98
N CYS A 37 -1.03 0.08 -16.75
CA CYS A 37 -1.81 -0.15 -17.98
C CYS A 37 -3.30 -0.30 -17.71
N VAL A 38 -3.70 -1.00 -16.63
CA VAL A 38 -5.11 -1.15 -16.25
C VAL A 38 -5.71 0.20 -15.83
N VAL A 39 -4.99 1.00 -15.05
CA VAL A 39 -5.45 2.37 -14.68
C VAL A 39 -5.67 3.22 -15.92
N ILE A 40 -4.71 3.24 -16.86
CA ILE A 40 -4.84 4.00 -18.11
C ILE A 40 -6.03 3.49 -18.94
N LEU A 41 -6.22 2.17 -19.02
CA LEU A 41 -7.33 1.57 -19.74
C LEU A 41 -8.68 1.97 -19.12
N LEU A 42 -8.85 1.84 -17.81
CA LEU A 42 -10.09 2.21 -17.13
C LEU A 42 -10.38 3.70 -17.26
N PHE A 43 -9.37 4.54 -17.08
CA PHE A 43 -9.49 5.98 -17.26
C PHE A 43 -9.95 6.35 -18.67
N THR A 44 -9.30 5.78 -19.71
CA THR A 44 -9.68 6.03 -21.10
C THR A 44 -11.07 5.50 -21.44
N LEU A 45 -11.46 4.35 -20.88
CA LEU A 45 -12.82 3.81 -21.00
C LEU A 45 -13.84 4.72 -20.33
N GLY A 46 -13.61 5.20 -19.11
CA GLY A 46 -14.54 6.10 -18.43
C GLY A 46 -14.66 7.49 -19.08
N LEU A 47 -13.58 7.99 -19.71
CA LEU A 47 -13.68 9.17 -20.57
C LEU A 47 -14.57 8.93 -21.81
N SER A 48 -14.59 7.70 -22.33
CA SER A 48 -15.35 7.33 -23.53
C SER A 48 -16.78 6.89 -23.22
N PHE A 49 -17.02 6.34 -22.03
CA PHE A 49 -18.29 5.82 -21.54
C PHE A 49 -18.56 6.41 -20.15
N PRO A 50 -19.00 7.68 -20.07
CA PRO A 50 -19.20 8.38 -18.81
C PRO A 50 -19.99 7.57 -17.76
N PRO A 51 -21.11 6.90 -18.08
CA PRO A 51 -21.91 6.19 -17.07
C PRO A 51 -21.21 5.05 -16.33
N LEU A 52 -20.04 4.60 -16.79
CA LEU A 52 -19.28 3.54 -16.13
C LEU A 52 -18.58 4.05 -14.87
N LEU A 53 -18.04 5.26 -14.97
CA LEU A 53 -17.29 5.93 -13.93
C LEU A 53 -18.09 7.19 -13.59
N VAL A 54 -19.13 7.11 -12.78
CA VAL A 54 -19.89 8.25 -12.24
C VAL A 54 -20.10 7.93 -10.77
N GLU A 55 -20.24 8.94 -9.92
CA GLU A 55 -20.71 8.80 -8.54
C GLU A 55 -21.98 7.91 -8.50
N ASP A 56 -22.03 6.95 -7.58
CA ASP A 56 -23.01 5.84 -7.54
C ASP A 56 -22.94 4.87 -8.73
N GLY A 57 -21.81 4.80 -9.41
CA GLY A 57 -21.62 3.99 -10.61
C GLY A 57 -21.18 2.55 -10.33
N PRO A 58 -21.19 1.69 -11.37
CA PRO A 58 -20.77 0.30 -11.23
C PRO A 58 -19.33 0.13 -10.73
N VAL A 59 -18.43 1.07 -11.04
CA VAL A 59 -17.03 0.98 -10.60
C VAL A 59 -16.88 1.27 -9.12
N GLU A 60 -17.68 2.18 -8.57
CA GLU A 60 -17.72 2.47 -7.13
C GLU A 60 -18.25 1.27 -6.33
N ASP A 61 -19.32 0.64 -6.80
CA ASP A 61 -19.82 -0.62 -6.21
C ASP A 61 -18.76 -1.73 -6.22
N LEU A 62 -17.97 -1.79 -7.30
CA LEU A 62 -16.90 -2.78 -7.45
C LEU A 62 -15.66 -2.46 -6.62
N SER A 63 -15.28 -1.18 -6.45
CA SER A 63 -14.22 -0.77 -5.50
C SER A 63 -14.65 -1.07 -4.07
N ALA A 64 -15.88 -0.73 -3.70
CA ALA A 64 -16.47 -1.07 -2.40
C ALA A 64 -16.37 -2.57 -2.12
N ALA A 65 -16.88 -3.40 -3.03
CA ALA A 65 -16.79 -4.85 -2.93
C ALA A 65 -15.33 -5.33 -2.85
N GLY A 66 -14.44 -4.72 -3.63
CA GLY A 66 -13.02 -5.00 -3.63
C GLY A 66 -12.37 -4.73 -2.27
N PHE A 67 -12.65 -3.59 -1.66
CA PHE A 67 -12.16 -3.24 -0.32
C PHE A 67 -12.73 -4.15 0.77
N PHE A 68 -14.01 -4.54 0.66
CA PHE A 68 -14.61 -5.51 1.57
C PHE A 68 -13.91 -6.87 1.48
N ILE A 69 -13.68 -7.38 0.26
CA ILE A 69 -12.95 -8.63 0.03
C ILE A 69 -11.53 -8.52 0.60
N ALA A 70 -10.85 -7.39 0.38
CA ALA A 70 -9.53 -7.15 0.93
C ALA A 70 -9.53 -7.18 2.47
N ALA A 71 -10.52 -6.56 3.13
CA ALA A 71 -10.67 -6.58 4.58
C ALA A 71 -10.88 -8.02 5.11
N VAL A 72 -11.80 -8.77 4.50
CA VAL A 72 -12.08 -10.17 4.86
C VAL A 72 -10.83 -11.04 4.69
N LEU A 73 -10.08 -10.87 3.59
CA LEU A 73 -8.83 -11.59 3.36
C LEU A 73 -7.78 -11.25 4.42
N ALA A 74 -7.59 -9.98 4.73
CA ALA A 74 -6.61 -9.52 5.72
C ALA A 74 -6.92 -10.10 7.11
N PHE A 75 -8.16 -9.94 7.59
CA PHE A 75 -8.57 -10.50 8.89
C PHE A 75 -8.52 -12.04 8.88
N GLY A 76 -8.98 -12.67 7.80
CA GLY A 76 -8.92 -14.12 7.64
C GLY A 76 -7.49 -14.66 7.72
N ILE A 77 -6.51 -13.97 7.14
CA ILE A 77 -5.09 -14.33 7.26
C ILE A 77 -4.59 -14.12 8.70
N VAL A 78 -4.91 -12.99 9.35
CA VAL A 78 -4.48 -12.69 10.73
C VAL A 78 -5.04 -13.69 11.75
N MET A 79 -6.26 -14.18 11.54
CA MET A 79 -6.90 -15.18 12.41
C MET A 79 -6.43 -16.61 12.13
N ARG A 80 -5.94 -16.90 10.93
CA ARG A 80 -5.36 -18.19 10.58
C ARG A 80 -3.96 -18.35 11.17
N GLY A 81 -3.86 -19.07 12.29
CA GLY A 81 -2.59 -19.36 12.96
C GLY A 81 -1.60 -20.25 12.18
N ASN A 82 -1.95 -20.74 10.99
CA ASN A 82 -1.10 -21.61 10.17
C ASN A 82 -0.19 -20.84 9.18
N ILE A 83 -0.38 -19.54 9.00
CA ILE A 83 0.46 -18.70 8.14
C ILE A 83 1.55 -18.07 9.02
N ARG A 84 2.81 -18.35 8.68
CA ARG A 84 3.96 -17.76 9.39
C ARG A 84 4.12 -16.29 8.97
N LEU A 85 3.66 -15.39 9.83
CA LEU A 85 3.87 -13.95 9.74
C LEU A 85 4.76 -13.50 10.90
N THR A 86 5.64 -12.54 10.64
CA THR A 86 6.29 -11.79 11.70
C THR A 86 5.27 -10.94 12.47
N PRO A 87 5.53 -10.56 13.74
CA PRO A 87 4.65 -9.67 14.49
C PRO A 87 4.36 -8.36 13.74
N ALA A 88 5.38 -7.78 13.08
CA ALA A 88 5.23 -6.57 12.29
C ALA A 88 4.32 -6.77 11.06
N GLU A 89 4.51 -7.85 10.29
CA GLU A 89 3.62 -8.17 9.16
C GLU A 89 2.17 -8.39 9.63
N ARG A 90 1.97 -9.02 10.78
CA ARG A 90 0.63 -9.23 11.35
C ARG A 90 -0.04 -7.91 11.75
N THR A 91 0.70 -7.00 12.39
CA THR A 91 0.20 -5.66 12.73
C THR A 91 -0.13 -4.86 11.47
N VAL A 92 0.77 -4.84 10.49
CA VAL A 92 0.55 -4.13 9.21
C VAL A 92 -0.67 -4.71 8.48
N LEU A 93 -0.82 -6.03 8.46
CA LEU A 93 -1.95 -6.69 7.81
C LEU A 93 -3.28 -6.41 8.53
N PHE A 94 -3.28 -6.42 9.86
CA PHE A 94 -4.45 -6.08 10.66
C PHE A 94 -4.86 -4.62 10.42
N ALA A 95 -3.90 -3.69 10.45
CA ALA A 95 -4.14 -2.28 10.15
C ALA A 95 -4.64 -2.07 8.72
N ALA A 96 -4.06 -2.77 7.74
CA ALA A 96 -4.53 -2.71 6.36
C ALA A 96 -5.94 -3.31 6.19
N GLY A 97 -6.31 -4.32 7.00
CA GLY A 97 -7.66 -4.85 7.06
C GLY A 97 -8.66 -3.84 7.61
N ILE A 98 -8.32 -3.12 8.69
CA ILE A 98 -9.14 -2.02 9.22
C ILE A 98 -9.28 -0.91 8.16
N LEU A 99 -8.18 -0.50 7.54
CA LEU A 99 -8.21 0.53 6.50
C LEU A 99 -9.10 0.10 5.33
N SER A 100 -8.98 -1.15 4.87
CA SER A 100 -9.83 -1.67 3.80
C SER A 100 -11.32 -1.70 4.21
N LEU A 101 -11.63 -1.97 5.48
CA LEU A 101 -12.99 -1.89 5.98
C LEU A 101 -13.51 -0.45 5.99
N LEU A 102 -12.68 0.51 6.41
CA LEU A 102 -13.04 1.94 6.38
C LEU A 102 -13.25 2.44 4.95
N LEU A 103 -12.41 2.01 4.00
CA LEU A 103 -12.59 2.33 2.57
C LEU A 103 -13.88 1.74 2.03
N PHE A 104 -14.16 0.46 2.29
CA PHE A 104 -15.46 -0.13 1.94
C PHE A 104 -16.63 0.68 2.49
N LEU A 105 -16.59 1.05 3.76
CA LEU A 105 -17.63 1.87 4.38
C LEU A 105 -17.73 3.24 3.70
N SER A 106 -16.61 3.88 3.37
CA SER A 106 -16.58 5.16 2.66
C SER A 106 -17.32 5.08 1.32
N GLU A 107 -17.06 4.05 0.52
CA GLU A 107 -17.67 3.88 -0.81
C GLU A 107 -19.19 3.63 -0.77
N ILE A 108 -19.70 3.04 0.33
CA ILE A 108 -21.15 2.84 0.50
C ILE A 108 -21.81 3.94 1.35
N SER A 109 -21.11 5.07 1.51
CA SER A 109 -21.51 6.18 2.37
C SER A 109 -21.88 5.70 3.78
N PHE A 110 -21.01 4.93 4.43
CA PHE A 110 -21.23 4.30 5.73
C PHE A 110 -22.59 3.55 5.87
N GLY A 111 -23.12 3.03 4.77
CA GLY A 111 -24.38 2.30 4.72
C GLY A 111 -25.61 3.17 4.42
N ALA A 112 -25.47 4.48 4.24
CA ALA A 112 -26.59 5.36 3.88
C ALA A 112 -27.19 4.99 2.53
N ARG A 113 -26.36 4.61 1.55
CA ARG A 113 -26.82 4.12 0.24
C ARG A 113 -27.65 2.83 0.36
N LEU A 114 -27.24 1.90 1.22
CA LEU A 114 -27.97 0.65 1.48
C LEU A 114 -29.30 0.86 2.20
N LEU A 115 -29.39 1.90 3.05
CA LEU A 115 -30.58 2.21 3.84
C LEU A 115 -31.44 3.33 3.21
N HIS A 116 -31.06 3.82 2.02
CA HIS A 116 -31.67 4.98 1.35
C HIS A 116 -31.77 6.22 2.27
N ILE A 117 -30.79 6.41 3.14
CA ILE A 117 -30.67 7.57 4.01
C ILE A 117 -29.96 8.68 3.23
N ARG A 118 -30.50 9.90 3.25
CA ARG A 118 -29.84 11.05 2.64
C ARG A 118 -28.65 11.49 3.48
N MET A 119 -27.51 11.72 2.84
CA MET A 119 -26.34 12.20 3.55
C MET A 119 -26.40 13.71 3.84
N PRO A 120 -25.77 14.16 4.94
CA PRO A 120 -25.76 15.57 5.28
C PRO A 120 -24.95 16.35 4.25
N LYS A 121 -25.53 17.43 3.74
CA LYS A 121 -24.85 18.30 2.76
C LYS A 121 -23.63 18.96 3.38
N MET A 122 -22.51 18.97 2.66
CA MET A 122 -21.32 19.70 3.05
C MET A 122 -21.44 21.20 2.75
N LYS A 123 -20.80 22.02 3.58
CA LYS A 123 -20.64 23.46 3.29
C LYS A 123 -19.78 23.60 2.02
N GLY A 124 -20.32 24.29 1.01
CA GLY A 124 -19.66 24.46 -0.30
C GLY A 124 -20.07 23.42 -1.36
N GLY A 125 -21.04 22.55 -1.09
CA GLY A 125 -21.53 21.54 -2.02
C GLY A 125 -20.98 20.14 -1.74
N GLY A 126 -21.63 19.12 -2.31
CA GLY A 126 -21.39 17.69 -2.04
C GLY A 126 -22.17 17.16 -0.83
N GLU A 127 -22.14 15.85 -0.64
CA GLU A 127 -22.66 15.15 0.54
C GLU A 127 -21.49 14.69 1.42
N PHE A 128 -21.65 14.67 2.74
CA PHE A 128 -20.64 14.14 3.66
C PHE A 128 -20.85 12.63 3.77
N ASP A 129 -20.13 11.90 2.93
CA ASP A 129 -20.38 10.50 2.69
C ASP A 129 -19.08 9.65 2.74
N GLY A 130 -17.92 10.30 2.72
CA GLY A 130 -16.61 9.68 2.83
C GLY A 130 -15.78 10.13 4.02
N GLY A 131 -14.76 9.33 4.36
CA GLY A 131 -13.73 9.77 5.32
C GLY A 131 -12.85 10.89 4.76
N HIS A 132 -12.68 10.94 3.44
CA HIS A 132 -11.88 11.95 2.75
C HIS A 132 -12.53 13.34 2.78
N ASP A 133 -13.85 13.44 2.95
CA ASP A 133 -14.57 14.72 3.10
C ASP A 133 -14.06 15.58 4.25
N ILE A 134 -13.52 14.97 5.30
CA ILE A 134 -12.89 15.71 6.39
C ILE A 134 -11.73 16.56 5.86
N VAL A 135 -10.95 16.03 4.91
CA VAL A 135 -9.84 16.75 4.27
C VAL A 135 -10.38 17.89 3.41
N ILE A 136 -11.45 17.66 2.65
CA ILE A 136 -12.12 18.71 1.86
C ILE A 136 -12.61 19.84 2.76
N LEU A 137 -13.30 19.51 3.86
CA LEU A 137 -13.83 20.49 4.80
C LEU A 137 -12.72 21.30 5.47
N VAL A 138 -11.60 20.67 5.84
CA VAL A 138 -10.43 21.37 6.38
C VAL A 138 -9.84 22.31 5.33
N PHE A 139 -9.69 21.85 4.08
CA PHE A 139 -9.15 22.65 2.99
C PHE A 139 -10.05 23.87 2.70
N ARG A 140 -11.37 23.69 2.63
CA ARG A 140 -12.35 24.77 2.48
C ARG A 140 -12.31 25.74 3.66
N ALA A 141 -12.23 25.24 4.89
CA ALA A 141 -12.14 26.08 6.08
C ALA A 141 -10.88 26.97 6.09
N ILE A 142 -9.74 26.45 5.61
CA ILE A 142 -8.51 27.24 5.44
C ILE A 142 -8.70 28.33 4.38
N GLY A 143 -9.34 28.02 3.26
CA GLY A 143 -9.65 28.99 2.21
C GLY A 143 -10.60 30.09 2.68
N ASP A 144 -11.68 29.72 3.37
CA ASP A 144 -12.71 30.65 3.89
C ASP A 144 -12.15 31.57 4.99
N ALA A 145 -11.15 31.13 5.75
CA ALA A 145 -10.52 31.92 6.81
C ALA A 145 -9.59 33.04 6.30
N GLY A 146 -9.48 33.19 4.96
CA GLY A 146 -8.76 34.28 4.32
C GLY A 146 -7.25 34.05 4.19
N SER A 147 -6.54 35.05 3.65
CA SER A 147 -5.12 34.95 3.31
C SER A 147 -4.23 34.60 4.50
N GLY A 148 -4.54 35.08 5.71
CA GLY A 148 -3.78 34.77 6.92
C GLY A 148 -3.78 33.27 7.28
N ALA A 149 -4.91 32.59 7.12
CA ALA A 149 -5.01 31.14 7.37
C ALA A 149 -4.27 30.33 6.30
N ILE A 150 -4.32 30.76 5.04
CA ILE A 150 -3.55 30.16 3.95
C ILE A 150 -2.05 30.29 4.24
N PHE A 151 -1.58 31.48 4.64
CA PHE A 151 -0.18 31.67 5.03
C PHE A 151 0.22 30.78 6.21
N ALA A 152 -0.62 30.67 7.25
CA ALA A 152 -0.36 29.79 8.38
C ALA A 152 -0.28 28.31 7.94
N ALA A 153 -1.20 27.85 7.09
CA ALA A 153 -1.18 26.49 6.54
C ALA A 153 0.09 26.23 5.70
N LEU A 154 0.50 27.19 4.88
CA LEU A 154 1.74 27.11 4.10
C LEU A 154 2.97 27.01 5.01
N ILE A 155 3.07 27.84 6.06
CA ILE A 155 4.16 27.79 7.03
C ILE A 155 4.20 26.41 7.71
N VAL A 156 3.05 25.92 8.19
CA VAL A 156 2.94 24.60 8.83
C VAL A 156 3.41 23.52 7.86
N MET A 157 2.92 23.52 6.62
CA MET A 157 3.33 22.56 5.59
C MET A 157 4.84 22.63 5.30
N THR A 158 5.41 23.83 5.18
CA THR A 158 6.86 24.02 4.99
C THR A 158 7.66 23.48 6.16
N VAL A 159 7.23 23.72 7.40
CA VAL A 159 7.87 23.18 8.60
C VAL A 159 7.81 21.65 8.61
N PHE A 160 6.65 21.06 8.33
CA PHE A 160 6.50 19.61 8.22
C PHE A 160 7.40 19.02 7.13
N LEU A 161 7.48 19.65 5.96
CA LEU A 161 8.34 19.21 4.86
C LEU A 161 9.82 19.31 5.24
N ALA A 162 10.22 20.40 5.89
CA ALA A 162 11.60 20.58 6.37
C ALA A 162 11.97 19.52 7.41
N VAL A 163 11.08 19.23 8.38
CA VAL A 163 11.28 18.16 9.36
C VAL A 163 11.38 16.80 8.68
N ALA A 164 10.48 16.49 7.75
CA ALA A 164 10.51 15.24 6.98
C ALA A 164 11.82 15.09 6.20
N LEU A 165 12.29 16.16 5.55
CA LEU A 165 13.56 16.18 4.83
C LEU A 165 14.75 15.97 5.78
N VAL A 166 14.79 16.66 6.92
CA VAL A 166 15.85 16.48 7.93
C VAL A 166 15.88 15.05 8.45
N LEU A 167 14.72 14.46 8.75
CA LEU A 167 14.61 13.06 9.16
C LEU A 167 15.07 12.12 8.05
N LEU A 168 14.67 12.35 6.80
CA LEU A 168 15.09 11.55 5.66
C LEU A 168 16.61 11.62 5.46
N LEU A 169 17.21 12.80 5.57
CA LEU A 169 18.67 12.99 5.45
C LEU A 169 19.41 12.34 6.63
N ARG A 170 18.91 12.52 7.86
CA ARG A 170 19.48 11.93 9.08
C ARG A 170 19.45 10.41 9.05
N PHE A 171 18.34 9.84 8.57
CA PHE A 171 18.10 8.40 8.56
C PHE A 171 18.21 7.81 7.15
N ARG A 172 18.93 8.47 6.23
CA ARG A 172 19.00 8.10 4.81
C ARG A 172 19.39 6.63 4.56
N GLN A 173 20.32 6.10 5.36
CA GLN A 173 20.76 4.71 5.22
C GLN A 173 19.67 3.72 5.63
N GLN A 174 18.95 4.01 6.70
CA GLN A 174 17.83 3.20 7.17
C GLN A 174 16.65 3.30 6.22
N ALA A 175 16.34 4.50 5.74
CA ALA A 175 15.33 4.74 4.72
C ALA A 175 15.66 3.97 3.43
N TRP A 176 16.93 3.96 3.00
CA TRP A 176 17.37 3.21 1.82
C TRP A 176 17.25 1.70 2.00
N MET A 177 17.61 1.18 3.19
CA MET A 177 17.41 -0.23 3.52
C MET A 177 15.93 -0.60 3.53
N LEU A 178 15.08 0.24 4.12
CA LEU A 178 13.63 0.06 4.13
C LEU A 178 13.06 0.11 2.72
N ALA A 179 13.50 1.06 1.88
CA ALA A 179 13.08 1.16 0.49
C ALA A 179 13.47 -0.10 -0.29
N ARG A 180 14.72 -0.57 -0.19
CA ARG A 180 15.16 -1.84 -0.78
C ARG A 180 14.33 -3.02 -0.28
N TYR A 181 14.02 -3.06 1.01
CA TYR A 181 13.18 -4.09 1.61
C TYR A 181 11.76 -4.09 1.01
N VAL A 182 11.10 -2.92 0.97
CA VAL A 182 9.75 -2.77 0.43
C VAL A 182 9.72 -3.07 -1.07
N LEU A 183 10.65 -2.52 -1.85
CA LEU A 183 10.71 -2.68 -3.31
C LEU A 183 11.08 -4.12 -3.76
N SER A 184 11.76 -4.88 -2.90
CA SER A 184 12.13 -6.27 -3.20
C SER A 184 11.04 -7.27 -2.84
N ARG A 185 10.22 -7.01 -1.82
CA ARG A 185 9.19 -7.93 -1.36
C ARG A 185 7.83 -7.65 -2.00
N ARG A 186 7.12 -8.72 -2.38
CA ARG A 186 5.84 -8.61 -3.12
C ARG A 186 4.71 -8.02 -2.28
N PHE A 187 4.61 -8.37 -1.01
CA PHE A 187 3.50 -7.93 -0.15
C PHE A 187 3.64 -6.44 0.16
N GLU A 188 4.80 -6.05 0.67
CA GLU A 188 5.12 -4.68 1.05
C GLU A 188 5.09 -3.73 -0.16
N PHE A 189 5.62 -4.15 -1.30
CA PHE A 189 5.55 -3.37 -2.54
C PHE A 189 4.11 -3.10 -2.99
N ARG A 190 3.26 -4.14 -3.00
CA ARG A 190 1.86 -3.99 -3.43
C ARG A 190 1.06 -3.16 -2.46
N LEU A 191 1.31 -3.32 -1.16
CA LEU A 191 0.69 -2.47 -0.14
C LEU A 191 1.08 -1.01 -0.35
N LEU A 192 2.38 -0.72 -0.54
CA LEU A 192 2.86 0.63 -0.86
C LEU A 192 2.19 1.18 -2.12
N LEU A 193 2.13 0.38 -3.19
CA LEU A 193 1.51 0.78 -4.45
C LEU A 193 0.03 1.15 -4.26
N ALA A 194 -0.76 0.30 -3.59
CA ALA A 194 -2.16 0.61 -3.29
C ALA A 194 -2.31 1.88 -2.43
N THR A 195 -1.47 2.05 -1.41
CA THR A 195 -1.46 3.26 -0.58
C THR A 195 -1.15 4.51 -1.40
N CYS A 196 -0.18 4.45 -2.32
CA CYS A 196 0.11 5.58 -3.22
C CYS A 196 -1.06 5.90 -4.16
N MET A 197 -1.78 4.89 -4.64
CA MET A 197 -2.96 5.07 -5.49
C MET A 197 -4.11 5.74 -4.73
N LEU A 198 -4.43 5.26 -3.52
CA LEU A 198 -5.44 5.85 -2.65
C LEU A 198 -5.08 7.28 -2.23
N ALA A 199 -3.81 7.53 -1.88
CA ALA A 199 -3.37 8.87 -1.55
C ALA A 199 -3.48 9.82 -2.76
N SER A 200 -3.27 9.30 -3.98
CA SER A 200 -3.45 10.07 -5.21
C SER A 200 -4.93 10.34 -5.49
N ALA A 201 -5.82 9.37 -5.26
CA ALA A 201 -7.27 9.53 -5.38
C ALA A 201 -7.78 10.66 -4.47
N VAL A 202 -7.44 10.63 -3.18
CA VAL A 202 -7.80 11.69 -2.21
C VAL A 202 -7.27 13.08 -2.63
N ILE A 203 -6.13 13.15 -3.31
CA ILE A 203 -5.61 14.44 -3.83
C ILE A 203 -6.40 14.89 -5.06
N LEU A 204 -6.81 13.96 -5.93
CA LEU A 204 -7.57 14.26 -7.15
C LEU A 204 -8.97 14.76 -6.83
N ASP A 205 -9.58 14.26 -5.78
CA ASP A 205 -10.88 14.71 -5.25
C ASP A 205 -10.90 16.23 -4.92
N LEU A 206 -9.74 16.77 -4.50
CA LEU A 206 -9.59 18.22 -4.28
C LEU A 206 -9.67 19.04 -5.58
N ILE A 207 -9.52 18.42 -6.74
CA ILE A 207 -9.46 19.06 -8.06
C ILE A 207 -10.82 18.93 -8.75
N HIS A 208 -11.56 20.04 -8.84
CA HIS A 208 -12.87 20.08 -9.50
C HIS A 208 -12.74 20.00 -11.02
N SER A 209 -12.61 18.78 -11.55
CA SER A 209 -12.46 18.50 -12.98
C SER A 209 -13.01 17.12 -13.29
N TYR A 210 -13.83 17.02 -14.34
CA TYR A 210 -14.33 15.74 -14.85
C TYR A 210 -13.22 14.70 -15.05
N LYS A 211 -12.03 15.12 -15.52
CA LYS A 211 -10.90 14.21 -15.72
C LYS A 211 -10.25 13.76 -14.41
N ALA A 212 -10.30 14.58 -13.36
CA ALA A 212 -9.75 14.22 -12.06
C ALA A 212 -10.64 13.15 -11.41
N GLU A 213 -11.95 13.37 -11.39
CA GLU A 213 -12.97 12.43 -10.91
C GLU A 213 -12.84 11.05 -11.58
N LYS A 214 -12.73 10.97 -12.92
CA LYS A 214 -12.56 9.66 -13.60
C LYS A 214 -11.23 8.98 -13.29
N LEU A 215 -10.17 9.74 -13.03
CA LEU A 215 -8.88 9.18 -12.68
C LEU A 215 -8.87 8.70 -11.22
N GLU A 216 -9.53 9.43 -10.33
CA GLU A 216 -9.75 9.07 -8.93
C GLU A 216 -10.47 7.72 -8.83
N GLU A 217 -11.66 7.59 -9.42
CA GLU A 217 -12.43 6.34 -9.40
C GLU A 217 -11.61 5.15 -9.97
N SER A 218 -10.85 5.39 -11.05
CA SER A 218 -9.97 4.38 -11.66
C SER A 218 -8.86 3.94 -10.70
N LEU A 219 -8.29 4.87 -9.93
CA LEU A 219 -7.23 4.60 -8.97
C LEU A 219 -7.75 3.85 -7.75
N GLU A 220 -8.91 4.21 -7.22
CA GLU A 220 -9.53 3.55 -6.07
C GLU A 220 -9.91 2.11 -6.40
N PHE A 221 -10.58 1.91 -7.53
CA PHE A 221 -10.89 0.57 -8.02
C PHE A 221 -9.63 -0.29 -8.20
N CYS A 222 -8.60 0.25 -8.86
CA CYS A 222 -7.35 -0.50 -9.02
C CYS A 222 -6.63 -0.75 -7.69
N ALA A 223 -6.68 0.20 -6.75
CA ALA A 223 -6.09 0.04 -5.42
C ALA A 223 -6.74 -1.12 -4.66
N SER A 224 -8.07 -1.26 -4.72
CA SER A 224 -8.80 -2.38 -4.13
C SER A 224 -8.29 -3.72 -4.69
N GLY A 225 -8.11 -3.83 -6.01
CA GLY A 225 -7.56 -5.01 -6.67
C GLY A 225 -6.11 -5.30 -6.29
N VAL A 226 -5.27 -4.27 -6.14
CA VAL A 226 -3.88 -4.41 -5.69
C VAL A 226 -3.81 -4.92 -4.24
N LEU A 227 -4.69 -4.44 -3.34
CA LEU A 227 -4.78 -4.93 -1.96
C LEU A 227 -5.17 -6.41 -1.91
N ILE A 228 -6.20 -6.81 -2.67
CA ILE A 228 -6.59 -8.22 -2.82
C ILE A 228 -5.39 -9.05 -3.29
N ALA A 229 -4.68 -8.59 -4.32
CA ALA A 229 -3.52 -9.29 -4.85
C ALA A 229 -2.37 -9.37 -3.84
N ALA A 230 -2.17 -8.35 -2.99
CA ALA A 230 -1.19 -8.36 -1.91
C ALA A 230 -1.52 -9.45 -0.88
N PHE A 231 -2.77 -9.49 -0.41
CA PHE A 231 -3.22 -10.40 0.65
C PHE A 231 -3.34 -11.84 0.15
N ALA A 232 -3.90 -12.07 -1.03
CA ALA A 232 -3.96 -13.39 -1.66
C ALA A 232 -2.56 -13.97 -1.91
N GLY A 233 -1.56 -13.12 -2.16
CA GLY A 233 -0.16 -13.52 -2.28
C GLY A 233 0.41 -14.15 -1.00
N LEU A 234 -0.08 -13.77 0.18
CA LEU A 234 0.31 -14.35 1.47
C LEU A 234 -0.30 -15.75 1.67
N LEU A 235 -1.55 -15.96 1.26
CA LEU A 235 -2.23 -17.27 1.33
C LEU A 235 -1.48 -18.35 0.54
N ARG A 236 -0.98 -18.03 -0.66
CA ARG A 236 -0.24 -18.97 -1.50
C ARG A 236 1.06 -19.45 -0.86
N LYS A 237 1.71 -18.64 -0.02
CA LYS A 237 2.91 -19.04 0.74
C LYS A 237 2.59 -19.96 1.93
N GLY A 238 1.41 -19.84 2.52
CA GLY A 238 0.94 -20.73 3.59
C GLY A 238 0.49 -22.10 3.11
N GLY A 239 0.12 -22.23 1.82
CA GLY A 239 -0.36 -23.46 1.19
C GLY A 239 0.74 -24.44 0.77
N THR A 240 2.02 -24.05 0.78
CA THR A 240 3.14 -25.00 0.71
C THR A 240 3.25 -25.73 2.05
N VAL A 241 2.32 -26.67 2.24
CA VAL A 241 2.35 -27.70 3.27
C VAL A 241 3.72 -28.33 3.20
N VAL A 242 4.52 -28.13 4.25
CA VAL A 242 5.62 -29.03 4.59
C VAL A 242 4.99 -30.41 4.64
N ARG A 243 5.24 -31.23 3.62
CA ARG A 243 4.99 -32.67 3.66
C ARG A 243 5.72 -33.17 4.90
N ARG A 244 5.02 -33.29 6.03
CA ARG A 244 5.46 -34.03 7.20
C ARG A 244 5.46 -35.51 6.79
N GLY A 245 6.48 -35.90 6.05
CA GLY A 245 6.87 -37.28 5.80
C GLY A 245 8.39 -37.23 5.79
N THR A 246 9.12 -37.88 6.67
CA THR A 246 8.85 -39.07 7.49
C THR A 246 9.81 -38.94 8.67
N ARG A 247 9.33 -39.03 9.92
CA ARG A 247 10.23 -39.41 11.01
C ARG A 247 10.65 -40.84 10.70
N ILE A 248 11.82 -41.01 10.11
CA ILE A 248 12.51 -42.30 10.16
C ILE A 248 12.90 -42.46 11.63
N SER A 249 12.11 -43.24 12.37
CA SER A 249 12.54 -43.77 13.65
C SER A 249 13.71 -44.70 13.36
N ILE A 250 14.94 -44.20 13.53
CA ILE A 250 16.11 -45.06 13.58
C ILE A 250 15.94 -45.92 14.85
N PRO A 251 15.83 -47.25 14.73
CA PRO A 251 15.78 -48.11 15.91
C PRO A 251 17.06 -47.92 16.73
N PRO A 252 16.99 -47.92 18.07
CA PRO A 252 18.17 -47.75 18.91
C PRO A 252 19.19 -48.83 18.57
N HIS A 253 20.42 -48.40 18.25
CA HIS A 253 21.56 -49.27 18.08
C HIS A 253 21.68 -50.19 19.30
N ALA A 254 21.67 -51.50 19.04
CA ALA A 254 21.98 -52.51 20.05
C ALA A 254 23.37 -52.23 20.66
N PRO A 255 23.55 -52.42 21.98
CA PRO A 255 24.83 -52.22 22.64
C PRO A 255 25.86 -53.20 22.08
N ARG A 256 27.02 -52.67 21.68
CA ARG A 256 28.20 -53.49 21.41
C ARG A 256 28.70 -54.04 22.73
N GLN A 257 28.64 -55.37 22.87
CA GLN A 257 29.36 -56.09 23.91
C GLN A 257 30.86 -55.98 23.61
N PHE A 258 31.61 -55.46 24.58
CA PHE A 258 33.03 -55.74 24.80
C PHE A 258 33.20 -55.93 26.30
#